data_AF-X0VJY2-F1
#
_entry.id   AF-X0VJY2-F1
#
_cell.length_a   1.000
_cell.length_b   1.000
_cell.length_c   1.000
_cell.angle_alpha   90.00
_cell.angle_beta   90.00
_cell.angle_gamma   90.00
#
_symmetry.space_group_name_H-M   'P 1'
#
loop_
_entity.id
_entity.type
_entity.pdbx_description
1 polymer ?
#
loop_
_entity_poly.entity_id
_entity_poly.type
_entity_poly.pdbx_seq_one_letter_code
_entity_poly.pdbx_strand_id
1 'polypeptide(L)'
;MGTRILVINLDALGDVLRTTAMLYPLKRKYETSHITWLTEKSAAPLLENNPYIDRVLTYSNETALLLLTERFDILMNADKSRRSGSLANLIESKEKFGFGITETGAIYPFNKEAAYLYELGLNDRMKFNENQKSEQELLCGAMGLEYKRDEYILNLTADEKDYIKAYKKDSGIKE
;
A
#
# COMPACT_ATOMS: atom_id res chain seq x y z
N MET A 1 14.17 17.46 8.94
CA MET A 1 12.78 17.07 8.64
C MET A 1 12.86 15.81 7.79
N GLY A 2 12.13 14.74 8.15
CA GLY A 2 12.11 13.50 7.37
C GLY A 2 11.23 13.57 6.12
N THR A 3 11.38 12.61 5.22
CA THR A 3 10.58 12.49 4.00
C THR A 3 9.11 12.26 4.32
N ARG A 4 8.19 13.07 3.77
CA ARG A 4 6.74 12.86 3.91
C ARG A 4 6.24 11.98 2.78
N ILE A 5 5.69 10.83 3.14
CA ILE A 5 5.25 9.80 2.20
C ILE A 5 3.76 9.56 2.38
N LEU A 6 3.00 9.58 1.28
CA LEU A 6 1.63 9.13 1.22
C LEU A 6 1.56 7.79 0.47
N VAL A 7 0.99 6.78 1.10
CA VAL A 7 0.60 5.53 0.46
C VAL A 7 -0.92 5.54 0.29
N ILE A 8 -1.40 5.24 -0.92
CA ILE A 8 -2.82 5.02 -1.22
C ILE A 8 -2.98 3.55 -1.57
N ASN A 9 -3.79 2.84 -0.77
CA ASN A 9 -4.26 1.50 -1.09
C ASN A 9 -5.71 1.34 -0.61
N LEU A 10 -6.65 1.41 -1.56
CA LEU A 10 -8.10 1.29 -1.37
C LEU A 10 -8.64 -0.08 -1.84
N ASP A 11 -7.77 -1.04 -2.13
CA ASP A 11 -8.15 -2.38 -2.56
C ASP A 11 -8.62 -3.26 -1.38
N ALA A 12 -8.92 -4.54 -1.66
CA ALA A 12 -9.47 -5.46 -0.69
C ALA A 12 -8.51 -5.75 0.49
N LEU A 13 -9.05 -6.22 1.62
CA LEU A 13 -8.31 -6.52 2.87
C LEU A 13 -7.00 -7.28 2.66
N GLY A 14 -7.04 -8.34 1.84
CA GLY A 14 -5.87 -9.17 1.57
C GLY A 14 -4.78 -8.43 0.80
N ASP A 15 -5.15 -7.51 -0.08
CA ASP A 15 -4.19 -6.68 -0.82
C ASP A 15 -3.53 -5.65 0.11
N VAL A 16 -4.33 -4.95 0.92
CA VAL A 16 -3.82 -3.99 1.91
C VAL A 16 -2.81 -4.66 2.84
N LEU A 17 -3.15 -5.85 3.37
CA LEU A 17 -2.25 -6.61 4.24
C LEU A 17 -0.94 -6.95 3.52
N ARG A 18 -0.99 -7.49 2.30
CA ARG A 18 0.22 -7.88 1.56
C ARG A 18 1.09 -6.68 1.18
N THR A 19 0.47 -5.55 0.87
CA THR A 19 1.13 -4.29 0.55
C THR A 19 1.98 -3.79 1.73
N THR A 20 1.61 -4.11 2.99
CA THR A 20 2.44 -3.72 4.16
C THR A 20 3.87 -4.27 4.11
N ALA A 21 4.14 -5.35 3.36
CA ALA A 21 5.49 -5.87 3.15
C ALA A 21 6.44 -4.81 2.54
N MET A 22 5.90 -3.86 1.78
CA MET A 22 6.69 -2.77 1.19
C MET A 22 7.18 -1.75 2.22
N LEU A 23 6.65 -1.74 3.45
CA LEU A 23 7.07 -0.79 4.49
C LEU A 23 8.53 -1.01 4.91
N TYR A 24 9.01 -2.26 4.89
CA TYR A 24 10.41 -2.56 5.17
C TYR A 24 11.37 -1.92 4.15
N PRO A 25 11.25 -2.17 2.82
CA PRO A 25 12.10 -1.48 1.86
C PRO A 25 11.85 0.03 1.80
N LEU A 26 10.64 0.49 2.08
CA LEU A 26 10.34 1.92 2.15
C LEU A 26 11.14 2.60 3.26
N LYS A 27 11.18 2.02 4.47
CA LYS A 27 12.01 2.52 5.58
C LYS A 27 13.51 2.33 5.32
N ARG A 28 13.94 1.28 4.59
CA ARG A 28 15.36 1.17 4.17
C ARG A 28 15.78 2.28 3.21
N LYS A 29 14.89 2.68 2.29
CA LYS A 29 15.17 3.73 1.30
C LYS A 29 15.03 5.13 1.91
N TYR A 30 14.06 5.32 2.81
CA TYR A 30 13.74 6.58 3.46
C TYR A 30 13.71 6.39 4.99
N GLU A 31 14.89 6.25 5.59
CA GLU A 31 15.08 5.90 7.00
C GLU A 31 14.38 6.86 7.96
N THR A 32 14.56 8.17 7.73
CA THR A 32 13.80 9.20 8.45
C THR A 32 12.62 9.65 7.59
N SER A 33 11.46 9.00 7.77
CA SER A 33 10.24 9.30 7.02
C SER A 33 8.99 9.28 7.89
N HIS A 34 8.02 10.09 7.51
CA HIS A 34 6.66 10.08 8.06
C HIS A 34 5.71 9.50 7.00
N ILE A 35 5.12 8.35 7.29
CA ILE A 35 4.25 7.60 6.38
C ILE A 35 2.79 7.82 6.78
N THR A 36 2.05 8.49 5.89
CA THR A 36 0.59 8.48 5.91
C THR A 36 0.07 7.38 4.99
N TRP A 37 -0.89 6.59 5.45
CA TRP A 37 -1.53 5.54 4.67
C TRP A 37 -3.02 5.81 4.54
N LEU A 38 -3.53 5.94 3.32
CA LEU A 38 -4.95 6.06 3.03
C LEU A 38 -5.51 4.70 2.59
N THR A 39 -6.52 4.21 3.30
CA THR A 39 -7.17 2.92 3.00
C THR A 39 -8.68 2.93 3.22
N GLU A 40 -9.36 1.85 2.87
CA GLU A 40 -10.79 1.66 3.15
C GLU A 40 -11.03 1.43 4.65
N LYS A 41 -12.20 1.85 5.14
CA LYS A 41 -12.57 1.71 6.56
C LYS A 41 -12.49 0.25 7.05
N SER A 42 -12.85 -0.71 6.18
CA SER A 42 -12.77 -2.14 6.50
C SER A 42 -11.33 -2.63 6.69
N ALA A 43 -10.36 -2.03 6.00
CA ALA A 43 -8.96 -2.45 6.02
C ALA A 43 -8.12 -1.73 7.08
N ALA A 44 -8.57 -0.57 7.57
CA ALA A 44 -7.85 0.21 8.57
C ALA A 44 -7.42 -0.59 9.83
N PRO A 45 -8.23 -1.51 10.40
CA PRO A 45 -7.81 -2.31 11.54
C PRO A 45 -6.56 -3.18 11.29
N LEU A 46 -6.32 -3.60 10.04
CA LEU A 46 -5.13 -4.40 9.69
C LEU A 46 -3.83 -3.60 9.80
N LEU A 47 -3.93 -2.27 9.73
CA LEU A 47 -2.80 -1.36 9.78
C LEU A 47 -2.56 -0.82 11.20
N GLU A 48 -3.46 -1.11 12.15
CA GLU A 48 -3.28 -0.73 13.54
C GLU A 48 -2.01 -1.36 14.11
N ASN A 49 -1.33 -0.61 14.99
CA ASN A 49 -0.07 -1.01 15.62
C ASN A 49 1.07 -1.35 14.63
N ASN A 50 0.97 -0.97 13.37
CA ASN A 50 2.08 -1.09 12.44
C ASN A 50 3.18 -0.08 12.81
N PRO A 51 4.40 -0.53 13.18
CA PRO A 51 5.44 0.35 13.74
C PRO A 51 6.02 1.33 12.71
N TYR A 52 5.72 1.15 11.41
CA TYR A 52 6.27 1.99 10.35
C TYR A 52 5.27 3.01 9.81
N ILE A 53 3.98 2.89 10.15
CA ILE A 53 2.95 3.83 9.71
C ILE A 53 2.71 4.86 10.81
N ASP A 54 2.91 6.13 10.49
CA ASP A 54 2.75 7.23 11.43
C ASP A 54 1.30 7.73 11.49
N ARG A 55 0.57 7.64 10.38
CA ARG A 55 -0.83 8.07 10.29
C ARG A 55 -1.64 7.20 9.35
N VAL A 56 -2.65 6.49 9.87
CA VAL A 56 -3.65 5.79 9.06
C VAL A 56 -4.87 6.71 8.87
N LEU A 57 -5.31 6.84 7.62
CA LEU A 57 -6.52 7.58 7.25
C LEU A 57 -7.49 6.64 6.54
N THR A 58 -8.77 6.77 6.88
CA THR A 58 -9.84 6.08 6.15
C THR A 58 -10.36 6.98 5.03
N TYR A 59 -10.60 6.38 3.86
CA TYR A 59 -11.11 7.10 2.72
C TYR A 59 -12.52 7.64 3.00
N SER A 60 -12.67 8.95 2.91
CA SER A 60 -13.94 9.67 2.82
C SER A 60 -13.75 10.89 1.93
N ASN A 61 -14.85 11.56 1.57
CA ASN A 61 -14.75 12.84 0.86
C ASN A 61 -14.02 13.90 1.69
N GLU A 62 -14.19 13.92 3.01
CA GLU A 62 -13.48 14.87 3.88
C GLU A 62 -11.99 14.58 3.91
N THR A 63 -11.60 13.31 4.07
CA THR A 63 -10.19 12.90 4.04
C THR A 63 -9.54 13.19 2.69
N ALA A 64 -10.27 12.95 1.59
CA ALA A 64 -9.78 13.29 0.26
C ALA A 64 -9.51 14.80 0.12
N LEU A 65 -10.44 15.65 0.54
CA LEU A 65 -10.26 17.11 0.54
C LEU A 65 -9.12 17.56 1.44
N LEU A 66 -8.97 16.95 2.63
CA LEU A 66 -7.86 17.22 3.54
C LEU A 66 -6.52 16.95 2.85
N LEU A 67 -6.37 15.80 2.19
CA LEU A 67 -5.13 15.42 1.51
C LEU A 67 -4.76 16.34 0.35
N LEU A 68 -5.74 16.98 -0.31
CA LEU A 68 -5.48 18.01 -1.33
C LEU A 68 -4.86 19.29 -0.77
N THR A 69 -4.94 19.51 0.54
CA THR A 69 -4.32 20.67 1.20
C THR A 69 -2.92 20.38 1.76
N GLU A 70 -2.53 19.10 1.76
CA GLU A 70 -1.23 18.65 2.22
C GLU A 70 -0.22 18.55 1.07
N ARG A 71 1.07 18.57 1.42
CA ARG A 71 2.17 18.35 0.48
C ARG A 71 2.99 17.14 0.93
N PHE A 72 3.33 16.30 -0.04
CA PHE A 72 4.15 15.12 0.18
C PHE A 72 5.43 15.21 -0.65
N ASP A 73 6.51 14.60 -0.17
CA ASP A 73 7.69 14.40 -1.01
C ASP A 73 7.42 13.25 -1.99
N ILE A 74 6.75 12.19 -1.51
CA ILE A 74 6.49 10.98 -2.27
C ILE A 74 5.04 10.57 -2.11
N LEU A 75 4.40 10.24 -3.23
CA LEU A 75 3.10 9.57 -3.26
C LEU A 75 3.25 8.21 -3.95
N MET A 76 2.72 7.16 -3.33
CA MET A 76 2.71 5.80 -3.84
C MET A 76 1.26 5.33 -3.94
N ASN A 77 0.74 5.15 -5.16
CA ASN A 77 -0.59 4.60 -5.38
C ASN A 77 -0.48 3.14 -5.88
N ALA A 78 -0.76 2.18 -5.00
CA ALA A 78 -0.64 0.75 -5.29
C ALA A 78 -1.73 0.25 -6.26
N ASP A 79 -2.91 0.83 -6.17
CA ASP A 79 -4.10 0.35 -6.85
C ASP A 79 -4.12 0.72 -8.34
N LYS A 80 -4.55 -0.23 -9.17
CA LYS A 80 -4.91 0.02 -10.57
C LYS A 80 -6.40 0.34 -10.69
N SER A 81 -6.83 1.44 -10.07
CA SER A 81 -8.24 1.85 -10.07
C SER A 81 -8.43 3.32 -10.43
N ARG A 82 -9.59 3.64 -11.02
CA ARG A 82 -10.00 5.03 -11.30
C ARG A 82 -10.11 5.87 -10.04
N ARG A 83 -10.62 5.29 -8.96
CA ARG A 83 -10.92 6.01 -7.72
C ARG A 83 -9.65 6.51 -7.04
N SER A 84 -8.74 5.60 -6.73
CA SER A 84 -7.46 5.93 -6.10
C SER A 84 -6.55 6.71 -7.04
N GLY A 85 -6.48 6.32 -8.32
CA GLY A 85 -5.65 7.02 -9.31
C GLY A 85 -6.10 8.45 -9.58
N SER A 86 -7.41 8.76 -9.57
CA SER A 86 -7.89 10.14 -9.71
C SER A 86 -7.49 11.00 -8.52
N LEU A 87 -7.60 10.46 -7.30
CA LEU A 87 -7.14 11.17 -6.10
C LEU A 87 -5.61 11.36 -6.12
N ALA A 88 -4.87 10.32 -6.49
CA ALA A 88 -3.41 10.35 -6.60
C ALA A 88 -2.92 11.41 -7.60
N ASN A 89 -3.64 11.62 -8.71
CA ASN A 89 -3.32 12.69 -9.66
C ASN A 89 -3.41 14.08 -9.03
N LEU A 90 -4.46 14.33 -8.25
CA LEU A 90 -4.79 15.65 -7.70
C LEU A 90 -3.91 16.05 -6.51
N ILE A 91 -3.48 15.08 -5.70
CA ILE A 91 -2.64 15.36 -4.53
C ILE A 91 -1.25 15.85 -4.97
N GLU A 92 -0.76 16.91 -4.32
CA GLU A 92 0.54 17.47 -4.61
C GLU A 92 1.67 16.61 -4.01
N SER A 93 2.58 16.14 -4.87
CA SER A 93 3.82 15.49 -4.45
C SER A 93 4.97 15.77 -5.41
N LYS A 94 6.22 15.70 -4.92
CA LYS A 94 7.42 15.87 -5.76
C LYS A 94 7.63 14.67 -6.68
N GLU A 95 7.41 13.47 -6.16
CA GLU A 95 7.49 12.22 -6.90
C GLU A 95 6.19 11.41 -6.73
N LYS A 96 5.84 10.66 -7.77
CA LYS A 96 4.70 9.74 -7.79
C LYS A 96 5.14 8.38 -8.31
N PHE A 97 4.76 7.32 -7.60
CA PHE A 97 5.00 5.94 -7.98
C PHE A 97 3.69 5.16 -8.06
N GLY A 98 3.67 4.11 -8.89
CA GLY A 98 2.50 3.28 -9.11
C GLY A 98 1.64 3.81 -10.24
N PHE A 99 0.34 4.01 -9.99
CA PHE A 99 -0.64 4.22 -11.07
C PHE A 99 -1.48 5.48 -10.90
N GLY A 100 -1.73 6.17 -12.02
CA GLY A 100 -2.62 7.32 -12.12
C GLY A 100 -3.71 7.09 -13.17
N ILE A 101 -4.43 8.17 -13.49
CA ILE A 101 -5.50 8.18 -14.50
C ILE A 101 -5.24 9.26 -15.56
N THR A 102 -5.36 8.91 -16.83
CA THR A 102 -5.28 9.89 -17.93
C THR A 102 -6.54 10.78 -17.96
N GLU A 103 -6.50 11.88 -18.70
CA GLU A 103 -7.65 12.79 -18.84
C GLU A 103 -8.91 12.10 -19.39
N THR A 104 -8.76 10.99 -20.13
CA THR A 104 -9.86 10.18 -20.67
C THR A 104 -10.35 9.09 -19.72
N GLY A 105 -9.76 8.97 -18.52
CA GLY A 105 -10.17 7.99 -17.52
C GLY A 105 -9.48 6.62 -17.62
N ALA A 106 -8.45 6.46 -18.47
CA ALA A 106 -7.66 5.24 -18.56
C ALA A 106 -6.52 5.20 -17.54
N ILE A 107 -6.24 4.03 -16.95
CA ILE A 107 -5.14 3.83 -16.01
C ILE A 107 -3.80 3.90 -16.74
N TYR A 108 -2.82 4.58 -16.15
CA TYR A 108 -1.45 4.66 -16.64
C TYR A 108 -0.43 4.60 -15.49
N PRO A 109 0.81 4.13 -15.73
CA PRO A 109 1.86 4.16 -14.71
C PRO A 109 2.41 5.59 -14.53
N PHE A 110 2.57 6.04 -13.29
CA PHE A 110 3.21 7.34 -12.99
C PHE A 110 4.71 7.35 -13.32
N ASN A 111 5.35 6.19 -13.21
CA ASN A 111 6.79 6.02 -13.34
C ASN A 111 7.14 4.80 -14.20
N LYS A 112 8.34 4.81 -14.79
CA LYS A 112 8.79 3.76 -15.72
C LYS A 112 8.88 2.38 -15.06
N GLU A 113 9.18 2.31 -13.77
CA GLU A 113 9.32 1.05 -13.03
C GLU A 113 7.97 0.34 -12.87
N ALA A 114 6.85 1.08 -12.90
CA ALA A 114 5.50 0.51 -12.85
C ALA A 114 5.01 -0.05 -14.21
N ALA A 115 5.73 0.21 -15.32
CA ALA A 115 5.33 -0.22 -16.66
C ALA A 115 5.18 -1.75 -16.77
N TYR A 116 6.11 -2.51 -16.18
CA TYR A 116 6.02 -3.97 -16.24
C TYR A 116 4.78 -4.51 -15.52
N LEU A 117 4.47 -4.02 -14.32
CA LEU A 117 3.26 -4.44 -13.57
C LEU A 117 1.96 -3.95 -14.25
N TYR A 118 2.03 -2.84 -15.00
CA TYR A 118 0.92 -2.38 -15.84
C TYR A 118 0.68 -3.36 -17.00
N GLU A 119 1.70 -3.62 -17.83
CA GLU A 119 1.63 -4.52 -18.99
C GLU A 119 1.22 -5.95 -18.60
N LEU A 120 1.71 -6.43 -17.46
CA LEU A 120 1.33 -7.72 -16.89
C LEU A 120 -0.18 -7.83 -16.64
N GLY A 121 -0.83 -6.71 -16.30
CA GLY A 121 -2.29 -6.65 -16.12
C GLY A 121 -3.08 -6.70 -17.42
N LEU A 122 -2.44 -6.47 -18.57
CA LEU A 122 -3.06 -6.40 -19.89
C LEU A 122 -2.76 -7.62 -20.77
N ASN A 123 -1.83 -8.49 -20.36
CA ASN A 123 -1.36 -9.60 -21.17
C ASN A 123 -1.34 -10.91 -20.37
N ASP A 124 -2.30 -11.80 -20.66
CA ASP A 124 -2.46 -13.09 -19.98
C ASP A 124 -1.25 -14.02 -20.16
N ARG A 125 -0.62 -14.02 -21.34
CA ARG A 125 0.57 -14.83 -21.58
C ARG A 125 1.72 -14.38 -20.70
N MET A 126 1.95 -13.06 -20.63
CA MET A 126 2.96 -12.50 -19.72
C MET A 126 2.63 -12.87 -18.27
N LYS A 127 1.37 -12.72 -17.86
CA LYS A 127 0.91 -12.96 -16.49
C LYS A 127 1.03 -14.42 -16.05
N PHE A 128 0.57 -15.35 -16.87
CA PHE A 128 0.36 -16.74 -16.48
C PHE A 128 1.43 -17.70 -16.98
N ASN A 129 2.22 -17.32 -17.99
CA ASN A 129 3.21 -18.21 -18.59
C ASN A 129 4.65 -17.71 -18.46
N GLU A 130 4.88 -16.40 -18.54
CA GLU A 130 6.24 -15.85 -18.62
C GLU A 130 6.73 -15.27 -17.29
N ASN A 131 5.87 -14.56 -16.55
CA ASN A 131 6.24 -13.94 -15.29
C ASN A 131 6.61 -14.97 -14.21
N GLN A 132 7.78 -14.77 -13.61
CA GLN A 132 8.29 -15.57 -12.49
C GLN A 132 8.33 -14.79 -11.17
N LYS A 133 7.97 -13.49 -11.20
CA LYS A 133 8.02 -12.61 -10.02
C LYS A 133 6.77 -12.75 -9.18
N SER A 134 6.93 -12.69 -7.86
CA SER A 134 5.78 -12.60 -6.95
C SER A 134 5.11 -11.23 -7.11
N GLU A 135 3.83 -11.14 -6.74
CA GLU A 135 3.13 -9.86 -6.76
C GLU A 135 3.74 -8.83 -5.80
N GLN A 136 4.29 -9.27 -4.65
CA GLN A 136 5.03 -8.38 -3.75
C GLN A 136 6.32 -7.84 -4.40
N GLU A 137 7.03 -8.68 -5.16
CA GLU A 137 8.21 -8.24 -5.92
C GLU A 137 7.83 -7.22 -6.99
N LEU A 138 6.75 -7.49 -7.72
CA LEU A 138 6.24 -6.59 -8.74
C LEU A 138 5.78 -5.24 -8.16
N LEU A 139 5.07 -5.27 -7.04
CA LEU A 139 4.61 -4.08 -6.34
C LEU A 139 5.78 -3.26 -5.82
N CYS A 140 6.77 -3.88 -5.15
CA CYS A 140 7.98 -3.19 -4.71
C CYS A 140 8.70 -2.55 -5.90
N GLY A 141 8.87 -3.29 -7.00
CA GLY A 141 9.45 -2.77 -8.23
C GLY A 141 8.70 -1.56 -8.78
N ALA A 142 7.38 -1.63 -8.87
CA ALA A 142 6.53 -0.51 -9.32
C ALA A 142 6.67 0.73 -8.44
N MET A 143 6.90 0.55 -7.13
CA MET A 143 7.17 1.62 -6.17
C MET A 143 8.63 2.12 -6.15
N GLY A 144 9.48 1.60 -7.04
CA GLY A 144 10.91 1.94 -7.06
C GLY A 144 11.65 1.48 -5.80
N LEU A 145 11.22 0.36 -5.21
CA LEU A 145 11.73 -0.22 -3.98
C LEU A 145 12.49 -1.54 -4.25
N GLU A 146 13.53 -1.80 -3.47
CA GLU A 146 14.30 -3.04 -3.55
C GLU A 146 13.56 -4.18 -2.80
N TYR A 147 13.12 -5.19 -3.54
CA TYR A 147 12.48 -6.37 -2.96
C TYR A 147 13.50 -7.31 -2.31
N LYS A 148 13.29 -7.66 -1.03
CA LYS A 148 14.09 -8.66 -0.29
C LYS A 148 13.25 -9.77 0.31
N ARG A 149 12.04 -10.01 -0.25
CA ARG A 149 11.08 -10.98 0.29
C ARG A 149 10.77 -10.70 1.77
N ASP A 150 10.57 -9.42 2.10
CA ASP A 150 10.14 -9.01 3.43
C ASP A 150 8.73 -9.54 3.72
N GLU A 151 8.47 -9.87 4.99
CA GLU A 151 7.17 -10.34 5.46
C GLU A 151 6.14 -9.19 5.47
N TYR A 152 4.86 -9.53 5.32
CA TYR A 152 3.81 -8.57 5.63
C TYR A 152 3.72 -8.33 7.15
N ILE A 153 3.17 -7.18 7.54
CA ILE A 153 3.10 -6.74 8.93
C ILE A 153 1.65 -6.75 9.37
N LEU A 154 1.32 -7.66 10.28
CA LEU A 154 0.04 -7.71 10.98
C LEU A 154 0.30 -7.79 12.48
N ASN A 155 0.01 -6.70 13.19
CA ASN A 155 0.22 -6.63 14.63
C ASN A 155 -1.12 -6.64 15.34
N LEU A 156 -1.41 -7.78 15.97
CA LEU A 156 -2.62 -7.95 16.76
C LEU A 156 -2.63 -7.00 17.97
N THR A 157 -3.81 -6.45 18.24
CA THR A 157 -4.12 -5.65 19.43
C THR A 157 -3.97 -6.47 20.72
N ALA A 158 -3.95 -5.80 21.87
CA ALA A 158 -3.93 -6.49 23.17
C ALA A 158 -5.18 -7.37 23.34
N ASP A 159 -6.35 -6.83 22.98
CA ASP A 159 -7.63 -7.53 23.10
C ASP A 159 -7.71 -8.77 22.20
N GLU A 160 -7.22 -8.70 20.96
CA GLU A 160 -7.15 -9.86 20.06
C GLU A 160 -6.19 -10.93 20.58
N LYS A 161 -5.05 -10.52 21.14
CA LYS A 161 -4.10 -11.46 21.78
C LYS A 161 -4.74 -12.16 22.97
N ASP A 162 -5.50 -11.44 23.78
CA ASP A 162 -6.18 -12.01 24.95
C ASP A 162 -7.35 -12.91 24.54
N TYR A 163 -8.09 -12.55 23.49
CA TYR A 163 -9.09 -13.40 22.86
C TYR A 163 -8.49 -14.73 22.37
N ILE A 164 -7.36 -14.68 21.65
CA ILE A 164 -6.71 -15.89 21.14
C ILE A 164 -6.23 -16.79 22.27
N LYS A 165 -5.68 -16.23 23.36
CA LYS A 165 -5.29 -17.01 24.54
C LYS A 165 -6.48 -17.74 25.15
N ALA A 166 -7.62 -17.04 25.33
CA ALA A 166 -8.84 -17.63 25.85
C ALA A 166 -9.37 -18.74 24.92
N TYR A 167 -9.46 -18.45 23.62
CA TYR A 167 -9.93 -19.39 22.61
C TYR A 167 -9.09 -20.67 22.55
N LYS A 168 -7.75 -20.56 22.62
CA LYS A 168 -6.85 -21.72 22.64
C LYS A 168 -7.09 -22.61 23.86
N LYS A 169 -7.26 -22.00 25.04
CA LYS A 169 -7.55 -22.70 26.30
C LYS A 169 -8.87 -23.47 26.21
N ASP A 170 -9.92 -22.81 25.73
CA ASP A 170 -11.27 -23.40 25.66
C ASP A 170 -11.36 -24.50 24.59
N SER A 171 -10.60 -24.36 23.50
CA SER A 171 -10.58 -25.31 22.39
C SER A 171 -9.56 -26.45 22.56
N GLY A 172 -8.79 -26.46 23.66
CA GLY A 172 -7.73 -27.45 23.89
C GLY A 172 -6.56 -27.40 22.91
N ILE A 173 -6.35 -26.26 22.23
CA ILE A 173 -5.25 -26.06 21.29
C ILE A 173 -4.00 -25.74 22.10
N LYS A 174 -2.97 -26.59 22.00
CA LYS A 174 -1.66 -26.38 22.64
C LYS A 174 -0.86 -25.29 21.91
N GLU A 175 0.02 -24.62 22.66
CA GLU A 175 0.92 -23.57 22.12
C GLU A 175 1.86 -24.08 21.02
#